data_AF-A0A350P4Q4-F1
#
_entry.id   AF-A0A350P4Q4-F1
#
_cell.length_a   1.000
_cell.length_b   1.000
_cell.length_c   1.000
_cell.angle_alpha   90.00
_cell.angle_beta   90.00
_cell.angle_gamma   90.00
#
_symmetry.space_group_name_H-M   'P 1'
#
loop_
_entity.id
_entity.type
_entity.pdbx_description
1 polymer ?
#
loop_
_entity_poly.entity_id
_entity_poly.type
_entity_poly.pdbx_seq_one_letter_code
_entity_poly.pdbx_strand_id
1 'polypeptide(L)'
;MTEELIFMTSNTENTGNVTPLLHQIRHALSQLIERQEDTTIDLRRLPLSAGEESQLEAFLGHGEVKADIQALGDTVLIESRFTGVWLETHYNEEAEIMGKYVHICRCPPLIKSQPEDMVLSLNQIVSEIQSLSHTSTDDTAKED
;
A
#
# COMPACT_ATOMS: atom_id res chain seq x y z
N MET A 1 -33.57 -15.33 35.69
CA MET A 1 -34.10 -14.08 35.10
C MET A 1 -33.11 -12.98 35.48
N THR A 2 -32.03 -12.87 34.71
CA THR A 2 -31.86 -11.96 33.54
C THR A 2 -31.55 -10.56 34.04
N GLU A 3 -30.44 -9.91 33.70
CA GLU A 3 -29.16 -10.21 33.06
C GLU A 3 -28.38 -8.91 33.31
N GLU A 4 -27.10 -9.00 33.71
CA GLU A 4 -26.26 -7.81 33.94
C GLU A 4 -26.04 -7.08 32.62
N LEU A 5 -26.78 -5.99 32.40
CA LEU A 5 -26.46 -5.04 31.35
C LEU A 5 -25.41 -4.06 31.89
N ILE A 6 -24.16 -4.51 31.95
CA ILE A 6 -23.02 -3.60 32.03
C ILE A 6 -22.97 -2.92 30.66
N PHE A 7 -23.60 -1.74 30.58
CA PHE A 7 -23.35 -0.81 29.50
C PHE A 7 -21.88 -0.40 29.64
N MET A 8 -20.99 -1.14 28.97
CA MET A 8 -19.63 -0.71 28.72
C MET A 8 -19.75 0.64 28.01
N THR A 9 -19.62 1.71 28.78
CA THR A 9 -19.37 3.03 28.23
C THR A 9 -18.10 2.88 27.42
N SER A 10 -18.26 2.84 26.09
CA SER A 10 -17.22 2.95 25.10
C SER A 10 -16.49 4.25 25.39
N ASN A 11 -15.47 4.18 26.24
CA ASN A 11 -14.67 5.33 26.60
C ASN A 11 -13.81 5.61 25.38
N THR A 12 -14.38 6.47 24.53
CA THR A 12 -13.79 6.97 23.29
C THR A 12 -12.81 8.07 23.71
N GLU A 13 -11.87 7.74 24.59
CA GLU A 13 -10.87 8.69 25.04
C GLU A 13 -9.83 8.80 23.94
N ASN A 14 -9.92 9.92 23.23
CA ASN A 14 -8.89 10.44 22.33
C ASN A 14 -7.53 10.29 23.03
N THR A 15 -6.71 9.34 22.58
CA THR A 15 -5.40 9.06 23.18
C THR A 15 -4.43 10.23 22.98
N GLY A 16 -4.80 11.21 22.15
CA GLY A 16 -4.03 12.40 21.86
C GLY A 16 -2.88 12.12 20.90
N ASN A 17 -2.86 10.96 20.26
CA ASN A 17 -1.73 10.47 19.48
C ASN A 17 -1.74 10.95 18.03
N VAL A 18 -2.87 11.49 17.54
CA VAL A 18 -2.96 12.05 16.18
C VAL A 18 -1.99 13.22 15.99
N THR A 19 -1.95 14.16 16.92
CA THR A 19 -1.10 15.36 16.77
C THR A 19 0.40 15.01 16.75
N PRO A 20 0.94 14.20 17.68
CA PRO A 20 2.31 13.68 17.60
C PRO A 20 2.61 12.97 16.28
N LEU A 21 1.68 12.15 15.78
CA LEU A 21 1.84 11.44 14.53
C LEU A 21 1.94 12.41 13.33
N LEU A 22 1.12 13.45 13.27
CA LEU A 22 1.22 14.48 12.23
C LEU A 22 2.56 15.24 12.31
N HIS A 23 3.06 15.52 13.52
CA HIS A 23 4.39 16.10 13.69
C HIS A 23 5.51 15.16 13.21
N GLN A 24 5.36 13.85 13.44
CA GLN A 24 6.29 12.83 12.95
C GLN A 24 6.28 12.75 11.42
N ILE A 25 5.09 12.73 10.79
CA ILE A 25 4.96 12.76 9.32
C ILE A 25 5.62 14.01 8.75
N ARG A 26 5.37 15.19 9.34
CA ARG A 26 6.01 16.45 8.94
C ARG A 26 7.53 16.36 9.02
N HIS A 27 8.07 15.82 10.12
CA HIS A 27 9.51 15.69 10.30
C HIS A 27 10.12 14.72 9.28
N ALA A 28 9.51 13.55 9.11
CA ALA A 28 9.92 12.55 8.13
C ALA A 28 9.91 13.11 6.70
N LEU A 29 8.93 13.95 6.36
CA LEU A 29 8.87 14.58 5.03
C LEU A 29 10.02 15.58 4.83
N SER A 30 10.41 16.33 5.87
CA SER A 30 11.61 17.18 5.83
C SER A 30 12.87 16.33 5.57
N GLN A 31 13.00 15.19 6.25
CA GLN A 31 14.12 14.27 6.06
C GLN A 31 14.15 13.65 4.66
N LEU A 32 13.00 13.29 4.11
CA LEU A 32 12.90 12.80 2.72
C LEU A 32 13.41 13.85 1.73
N ILE A 33 13.07 15.12 1.93
CA ILE A 33 13.50 16.22 1.05
C ILE A 33 15.01 16.47 1.18
N GLU A 34 15.52 16.56 2.40
CA GLU A 34 16.92 16.93 2.67
C GLU A 34 17.90 15.79 2.42
N ARG A 35 17.51 14.55 2.75
CA ARG A 35 18.41 13.38 2.83
C ARG A 35 18.00 12.22 1.94
N GLN A 36 16.82 12.28 1.32
CA GLN A 36 16.24 11.15 0.56
C GLN A 36 16.05 9.90 1.43
N GLU A 37 15.80 10.11 2.73
CA GLU A 37 15.53 9.05 3.69
C GLU A 37 14.03 8.75 3.70
N ASP A 38 13.65 7.57 3.20
CA ASP A 38 12.29 7.07 3.29
C ASP A 38 11.96 6.67 4.74
N THR A 39 10.72 6.89 5.16
CA THR A 39 10.24 6.53 6.51
C THR A 39 8.92 5.78 6.43
N THR A 40 8.76 4.73 7.24
CA THR A 40 7.49 4.01 7.40
C THR A 40 7.05 4.09 8.85
N ILE A 41 5.78 4.46 9.07
CA ILE A 41 5.16 4.52 10.39
C ILE A 41 4.08 3.44 10.44
N ASP A 42 4.20 2.51 11.39
CA ASP A 42 3.23 1.46 11.65
C ASP A 42 2.12 2.00 12.58
N LEU A 43 0.92 2.20 12.03
CA LEU A 43 -0.21 2.74 12.78
C LEU A 43 -0.76 1.72 13.78
N ARG A 44 -0.61 0.42 13.52
CA ARG A 44 -1.12 -0.65 14.41
C ARG A 44 -0.28 -0.78 15.68
N ARG A 45 0.97 -0.29 15.69
CA ARG A 45 1.82 -0.22 16.88
C ARG A 45 1.50 0.96 17.78
N LEU A 46 0.71 1.92 17.30
CA LEU A 46 0.28 3.07 18.08
C LEU A 46 -1.09 2.79 18.69
N PRO A 47 -1.32 3.12 19.97
CA PRO A 47 -2.65 3.03 20.53
C PRO A 47 -3.48 4.19 19.96
N LEU A 48 -4.17 3.94 18.84
CA LEU A 48 -5.12 4.87 18.24
C LEU A 48 -6.54 4.36 18.48
N SER A 49 -7.43 5.25 18.92
CA SER A 49 -8.87 4.95 18.90
C SER A 49 -9.40 4.99 17.46
N ALA A 50 -10.52 4.31 17.19
CA ALA A 50 -11.15 4.32 15.86
C ALA A 50 -11.51 5.74 15.37
N GLY A 51 -11.85 6.65 16.31
CA GLY A 51 -12.10 8.05 15.98
C GLY A 51 -10.83 8.82 15.58
N GLU A 52 -9.70 8.50 16.19
CA GLU A 52 -8.40 9.07 15.85
C GLU A 52 -7.86 8.56 14.51
N GLU A 53 -8.06 7.28 14.21
CA GLU A 53 -7.76 6.72 12.88
C GLU A 53 -8.58 7.43 11.80
N SER A 54 -9.89 7.54 12.02
CA SER A 54 -10.79 8.27 11.10
C SER A 54 -10.39 9.73 10.93
N GLN A 55 -9.97 10.39 12.02
CA GLN A 55 -9.49 11.77 11.99
C GLN A 55 -8.17 11.89 11.20
N LEU A 56 -7.24 10.96 11.39
CA LEU A 56 -5.98 10.91 10.65
C LEU A 56 -6.23 10.70 9.16
N GLU A 57 -7.09 9.74 8.81
CA GLU A 57 -7.44 9.44 7.42
C GLU A 57 -8.13 10.61 6.74
N ALA A 58 -9.09 11.26 7.42
CA ALA A 58 -9.71 12.47 6.92
C ALA A 58 -8.69 13.61 6.76
N PHE A 59 -7.71 13.71 7.67
CA PHE A 59 -6.66 14.71 7.56
C PHE A 59 -5.69 14.41 6.40
N LEU A 60 -5.28 13.16 6.19
CA LEU A 60 -4.42 12.77 5.07
C LEU A 60 -5.18 12.92 3.75
N GLY A 61 -6.47 12.59 3.73
CA GLY A 61 -7.29 12.60 2.51
C GLY A 61 -6.71 11.70 1.42
N HIS A 62 -7.13 11.95 0.19
CA HIS A 62 -6.67 11.23 -0.99
C HIS A 62 -6.09 12.22 -2.01
N GLY A 63 -4.94 11.84 -2.55
CA GLY A 63 -4.25 12.53 -3.63
C GLY A 63 -4.61 11.92 -4.98
N GLU A 64 -3.65 11.95 -5.90
CA GLU A 64 -3.88 11.60 -7.31
C GLU A 64 -3.69 10.10 -7.58
N VAL A 65 -2.88 9.42 -6.77
CA VAL A 65 -2.45 8.05 -7.05
C VAL A 65 -3.08 7.05 -6.07
N LYS A 66 -3.63 5.99 -6.63
CA LYS A 66 -4.08 4.78 -5.92
C LYS A 66 -3.55 3.55 -6.63
N ALA A 67 -3.04 2.60 -5.87
CA ALA A 67 -2.60 1.30 -6.36
C ALA A 67 -3.29 0.19 -5.56
N ASP A 68 -3.93 -0.73 -6.28
CA ASP A 68 -4.53 -1.94 -5.74
C ASP A 68 -3.62 -3.11 -6.12
N ILE A 69 -3.14 -3.85 -5.12
CA ILE A 69 -2.21 -4.95 -5.29
C ILE A 69 -2.90 -6.23 -4.84
N GLN A 70 -3.13 -7.12 -5.80
CA GLN A 70 -3.79 -8.40 -5.60
C GLN A 70 -2.73 -9.50 -5.46
N ALA A 71 -2.46 -9.91 -4.23
CA ALA A 71 -1.52 -10.97 -3.90
C ALA A 71 -2.16 -11.93 -2.87
N LEU A 72 -1.36 -12.65 -2.09
CA LEU A 72 -1.84 -13.38 -0.90
C LEU A 72 -2.24 -12.35 0.18
N GLY A 73 -3.47 -11.85 0.07
CA GLY A 73 -3.94 -10.67 0.80
C GLY A 73 -3.87 -9.41 -0.04
N ASP A 74 -5.00 -8.70 -0.15
CA ASP A 74 -5.06 -7.46 -0.92
C ASP A 74 -4.31 -6.35 -0.19
N THR A 75 -3.59 -5.52 -0.94
CA THR A 75 -2.97 -4.32 -0.39
C THR A 75 -3.40 -3.11 -1.19
N VAL A 76 -3.86 -2.08 -0.48
CA VAL A 76 -4.27 -0.80 -1.07
C VAL A 76 -3.30 0.26 -0.62
N LEU A 77 -2.65 0.90 -1.59
CA LEU A 77 -1.79 2.06 -1.40
C LEU A 77 -2.48 3.30 -1.98
N ILE A 78 -2.60 4.35 -1.17
CA ILE A 78 -3.20 5.62 -1.60
C ILE A 78 -2.24 6.74 -1.26
N GLU A 79 -1.85 7.54 -2.25
CA GLU A 79 -1.18 8.80 -1.97
C GLU A 79 -2.16 9.74 -1.27
N SER A 80 -1.73 10.40 -0.21
CA SER A 80 -2.55 11.38 0.49
C SER A 80 -2.65 12.69 -0.31
N ARG A 81 -3.43 13.66 0.17
CA ARG A 81 -3.42 15.02 -0.43
C ARG A 81 -2.07 15.74 -0.27
N PHE A 82 -1.15 15.17 0.51
CA PHE A 82 0.21 15.63 0.67
C PHE A 82 1.16 14.71 -0.10
N THR A 83 1.77 15.23 -1.17
CA THR A 83 2.67 14.48 -2.05
C THR A 83 3.83 13.86 -1.25
N GLY A 84 4.12 12.59 -1.55
CA GLY A 84 5.15 11.83 -0.85
C GLY A 84 4.73 11.27 0.51
N VAL A 85 3.47 11.43 0.90
CA VAL A 85 2.87 10.75 2.06
C VAL A 85 1.80 9.79 1.55
N TRP A 86 1.96 8.51 1.87
CA TRP A 86 1.14 7.41 1.37
C TRP A 86 0.54 6.64 2.52
N LEU A 87 -0.71 6.22 2.37
CA LEU A 87 -1.39 5.29 3.27
C LEU A 87 -1.42 3.90 2.65
N GLU A 88 -0.83 2.93 3.32
CA GLU A 88 -0.89 1.51 3.00
C GLU A 88 -1.90 0.83 3.92
N THR A 89 -2.82 0.07 3.35
CA THR A 89 -3.70 -0.82 4.10
C THR A 89 -3.57 -2.23 3.53
N HIS A 90 -3.13 -3.15 4.38
CA HIS A 90 -2.94 -4.56 4.03
C HIS A 90 -4.07 -5.40 4.65
N TYR A 91 -4.71 -6.20 3.81
CA TYR A 91 -5.83 -7.07 4.15
C TYR A 91 -5.41 -8.54 4.11
N ASN A 92 -6.01 -9.37 4.95
CA ASN A 92 -5.94 -10.83 4.79
C ASN A 92 -6.96 -11.32 3.75
N GLU A 93 -6.99 -12.63 3.52
CA GLU A 93 -7.95 -13.31 2.64
C GLU A 93 -9.42 -13.15 3.08
N GLU A 94 -9.66 -12.81 4.35
CA GLU A 94 -10.99 -12.57 4.93
C GLU A 94 -11.41 -11.09 4.88
N ALA A 95 -10.64 -10.24 4.17
CA ALA A 95 -10.83 -8.80 4.06
C ALA A 95 -10.74 -8.02 5.39
N GLU A 96 -10.05 -8.59 6.39
CA GLU A 96 -9.73 -7.91 7.63
C GLU A 96 -8.39 -7.17 7.51
N ILE A 97 -8.29 -5.99 8.15
CA ILE A 97 -7.07 -5.18 8.13
C ILE A 97 -5.99 -5.85 8.99
N MET A 98 -5.00 -6.45 8.35
CA MET A 98 -3.82 -7.02 8.99
C MET A 98 -2.77 -5.97 9.33
N GLY A 99 -2.62 -4.95 8.48
CA GLY A 99 -1.60 -3.92 8.63
C GLY A 99 -2.07 -2.58 8.09
N LYS A 100 -1.61 -1.50 8.73
CA LYS A 100 -1.87 -0.13 8.26
C LYS A 100 -0.66 0.74 8.52
N TYR A 101 -0.15 1.37 7.48
CA TYR A 101 1.12 2.07 7.52
C TYR A 101 1.04 3.43 6.82
N VAL A 102 1.81 4.39 7.29
CA VAL A 102 2.06 5.64 6.57
C VAL A 102 3.49 5.61 6.06
N HIS A 103 3.65 5.70 4.74
CA HIS A 103 4.96 5.79 4.09
C HIS A 103 5.23 7.23 3.69
N ILE A 104 6.39 7.73 4.09
CA ILE A 104 6.93 9.00 3.65
C ILE A 104 8.05 8.66 2.67
N CYS A 105 7.72 8.65 1.38
CA CYS A 105 8.62 8.25 0.31
C CYS A 105 8.14 8.82 -1.03
N ARG A 106 9.03 8.87 -2.02
CA ARG A 106 8.67 9.32 -3.39
C ARG A 106 7.79 8.31 -4.13
N CYS A 107 7.98 7.03 -3.84
CA CYS A 107 7.32 5.92 -4.49
C CYS A 107 7.41 4.71 -3.55
N PRO A 108 6.27 4.16 -3.07
CA PRO A 108 6.27 3.02 -2.17
C PRO A 108 7.08 1.86 -2.73
N PRO A 109 7.96 1.22 -1.94
CA PRO A 109 8.76 0.08 -2.42
C PRO A 109 7.91 -1.07 -2.96
N LEU A 110 6.72 -1.27 -2.41
CA LEU A 110 5.83 -2.38 -2.76
C LEU A 110 5.35 -2.35 -4.22
N ILE A 111 5.25 -1.16 -4.84
CA ILE A 111 4.85 -1.02 -6.25
C ILE A 111 6.03 -1.10 -7.23
N LYS A 112 7.27 -1.19 -6.74
CA LYS A 112 8.46 -1.29 -7.59
C LYS A 112 8.63 -2.74 -8.04
N SER A 113 8.70 -2.96 -9.35
CA SER A 113 9.02 -4.27 -9.91
C SER A 113 10.40 -4.72 -9.44
N GLN A 114 10.49 -6.00 -9.07
CA GLN A 114 11.76 -6.58 -8.63
C GLN A 114 12.66 -6.85 -9.85
N PRO A 115 13.98 -6.57 -9.76
CA PRO A 115 14.91 -6.81 -10.86
C PRO A 115 14.88 -8.24 -11.41
N GLU A 116 14.70 -9.23 -10.56
CA GLU A 116 14.66 -10.65 -10.90
C GLU A 116 13.45 -10.97 -11.78
N ASP A 117 12.27 -10.46 -11.40
CA ASP A 117 11.03 -10.63 -12.18
C ASP A 117 11.11 -9.93 -13.54
N MET A 118 11.80 -8.79 -13.62
CA MET A 118 12.04 -8.11 -14.90
C MET A 118 12.93 -8.95 -15.83
N VAL A 119 13.94 -9.64 -15.30
CA VAL A 119 14.78 -10.57 -16.09
C VAL A 119 13.98 -11.77 -16.58
N LEU A 120 13.13 -12.35 -15.73
CA LEU A 120 12.22 -13.44 -16.15
C LEU A 120 11.28 -12.98 -17.27
N SER A 121 10.69 -11.79 -17.11
CA SER A 121 9.79 -11.19 -18.12
C SER A 121 10.50 -10.98 -19.45
N LEU A 122 11.75 -10.49 -19.44
CA LEU A 122 12.55 -10.32 -20.66
C LEU A 122 12.77 -11.65 -21.38
N ASN A 123 13.17 -12.69 -20.66
CA ASN A 123 13.41 -14.01 -21.24
C ASN A 123 12.13 -14.62 -21.81
N GLN A 124 11.00 -14.43 -21.14
CA GLN A 124 9.70 -14.87 -21.62
C GLN A 124 9.33 -14.16 -22.93
N ILE A 125 9.44 -12.83 -22.99
CA ILE A 125 9.16 -12.04 -24.20
C ILE A 125 10.04 -12.49 -25.37
N VAL A 126 11.35 -12.72 -25.14
CA VAL A 126 12.26 -13.21 -26.18
C VAL A 126 11.81 -14.58 -26.71
N SER A 127 11.41 -15.48 -25.82
CA SER A 127 10.93 -16.82 -26.19
C SER A 127 9.61 -16.76 -26.98
N GLU A 128 8.69 -15.87 -26.60
CA GLU A 128 7.42 -15.66 -27.31
C GLU A 128 7.63 -15.04 -28.70
N ILE A 129 8.55 -14.09 -28.85
CA ILE A 129 8.91 -13.54 -30.17
C ILE A 129 9.44 -14.63 -31.10
N GLN A 130 10.28 -15.53 -30.58
CA GLN A 130 10.84 -16.64 -31.37
C GLN A 130 9.76 -17.65 -31.79
N SER A 131 8.82 -17.99 -30.90
CA SER A 131 7.73 -18.91 -31.23
C SER A 131 6.79 -18.33 -32.29
N LEU A 132 6.48 -17.02 -32.22
CA LEU A 132 5.69 -16.30 -33.23
C LEU A 132 6.38 -16.24 -34.61
N SER A 133 7.71 -16.21 -34.64
CA SER A 133 8.46 -16.19 -35.91
C SER A 133 8.46 -17.55 -36.64
N HIS A 134 8.40 -18.68 -35.90
CA HIS A 134 8.44 -20.01 -36.51
C HIS A 134 7.10 -20.45 -37.09
N THR A 135 5.98 -20.04 -36.48
CA THR A 135 4.62 -20.37 -36.96
C THR A 135 4.25 -19.71 -38.30
N SER A 136 4.96 -18.66 -38.73
CA SER A 136 4.73 -18.01 -40.03
C SER A 136 5.40 -18.72 -41.22
N THR A 137 6.29 -19.68 -40.96
CA THR A 137 7.09 -20.35 -42.02
C THR A 137 6.54 -21.71 -42.45
N ASP A 138 5.67 -22.33 -41.64
CA ASP A 138 5.14 -23.68 -41.89
C ASP A 138 3.86 -23.70 -42.75
N ASP A 139 3.19 -22.56 -42.96
CA ASP A 139 1.97 -22.47 -43.78
C ASP A 139 2.24 -22.33 -45.29
N THR A 140 3.49 -22.09 -45.72
CA THR A 140 3.85 -21.96 -47.14
C THR A 140 4.37 -23.24 -47.81
N ALA A 141 4.39 -24.38 -47.10
CA ALA A 141 4.95 -25.64 -47.60
C ALA A 141 3.91 -26.72 -47.95
N LYS A 142 2.62 -26.37 -48.05
CA LYS A 142 1.51 -27.28 -48.42
C LYS A 142 0.72 -26.82 -49.64
N GLU A 143 1.37 -26.27 -50.66
CA GLU A 143 0.83 -26.21 -52.01
C GLU A 143 1.95 -26.58 -52.98
N ASP A 144 2.07 -27.89 -53.28
CA ASP A 144 2.42 -28.46 -54.60
C ASP A 144 2.39 -30.01 -54.54
#